data_AF-A0AAD4BCM9-F1
#
_entry.id   AF-A0AAD4BCM9-F1
#
_cell.length_a   1.000
_cell.length_b   1.000
_cell.length_c   1.000
_cell.angle_alpha   90.00
_cell.angle_beta   90.00
_cell.angle_gamma   90.00
#
_symmetry.space_group_name_H-M   'P 1'
#
loop_
_entity.id
_entity.type
_entity.pdbx_description
1 polymer ?
#
loop_
_entity_poly.entity_id
_entity_poly.type
_entity_poly.pdbx_seq_one_letter_code
_entity_poly.pdbx_strand_id
1 'polypeptide(L)'
;MSNPPIQPSTPAWLSAAVVSLQAKYPDDKFEAILRKFSPEAMPEWRINCLDCPGKLYNLGPGNSLSNYEVHLKNRQHRLRVSSRIKV
;
A
#
# COMPACT_ATOMS: atom_id res chain seq x y z
N MET A 1 30.31 -7.40 -16.12
CA MET A 1 28.86 -7.66 -16.11
C MET A 1 28.35 -7.26 -14.73
N SER A 2 27.81 -6.05 -14.61
CA SER A 2 27.32 -5.51 -13.34
C SER A 2 26.02 -6.24 -12.97
N ASN A 3 26.10 -7.18 -12.03
CA ASN A 3 24.93 -7.86 -11.50
C ASN A 3 24.05 -6.78 -10.83
N PRO A 4 22.82 -6.50 -11.32
CA PRO A 4 21.98 -5.51 -10.66
C PRO A 4 21.65 -6.01 -9.26
N PRO A 5 21.65 -5.14 -8.23
CA PRO A 5 21.24 -5.54 -6.89
C PRO A 5 19.83 -6.11 -7.00
N ILE A 6 19.65 -7.35 -6.57
CA ILE A 6 18.35 -8.03 -6.50
C ILE A 6 17.57 -7.28 -5.42
N GLN A 7 16.89 -6.21 -5.83
CA GLN A 7 15.91 -5.56 -4.97
C GLN A 7 14.84 -6.61 -4.68
N PRO A 8 14.39 -6.76 -3.42
CA PRO A 8 13.27 -7.64 -3.12
C PRO A 8 12.06 -7.14 -3.90
N SER A 9 11.78 -7.81 -5.03
CA SER A 9 10.65 -7.48 -5.89
C SER A 9 9.39 -7.62 -5.06
N THR A 10 8.55 -6.58 -5.09
CA THR A 10 7.20 -6.62 -4.51
C THR A 10 6.50 -7.92 -4.96
N PRO A 11 5.89 -8.67 -4.04
CA PRO A 11 5.18 -9.88 -4.42
C PRO A 11 4.13 -9.58 -5.50
N ALA A 12 4.03 -10.44 -6.52
CA ALA A 12 3.14 -10.21 -7.66
C ALA A 12 1.67 -9.97 -7.24
N TRP A 13 1.22 -10.65 -6.19
CA TRP A 13 -0.12 -10.45 -5.62
C TRP A 13 -0.28 -9.04 -5.03
N LEU A 14 0.76 -8.50 -4.40
CA LEU A 14 0.74 -7.20 -3.72
C LEU A 14 0.73 -6.09 -4.76
N SER A 15 1.57 -6.20 -5.79
CA SER A 15 1.56 -5.26 -6.91
C SER A 15 0.21 -5.27 -7.62
N ALA A 16 -0.36 -6.45 -7.90
CA ALA A 16 -1.68 -6.55 -8.51
C ALA A 16 -2.79 -5.94 -7.65
N ALA A 17 -2.76 -6.17 -6.33
CA ALA A 17 -3.73 -5.59 -5.41
C ALA A 17 -3.62 -4.07 -5.32
N VAL A 18 -2.40 -3.52 -5.28
CA VAL A 18 -2.17 -2.07 -5.28
C VAL A 18 -2.70 -1.45 -6.58
N VAL A 19 -2.36 -2.02 -7.73
CA VAL A 19 -2.85 -1.54 -9.03
C VAL A 19 -4.38 -1.56 -9.10
N SER A 20 -5.00 -2.64 -8.62
CA SER A 20 -6.46 -2.78 -8.60
C SER A 20 -7.12 -1.72 -7.72
N LEU A 21 -6.52 -1.40 -6.57
CA LEU A 21 -7.02 -0.36 -5.69
C LEU A 21 -6.80 1.04 -6.25
N GLN A 22 -5.66 1.31 -6.87
CA GLN A 22 -5.39 2.60 -7.51
C GLN A 22 -6.34 2.85 -8.68
N ALA A 23 -6.70 1.81 -9.44
CA ALA A 23 -7.72 1.91 -10.49
C ALA A 23 -9.11 2.22 -9.93
N LYS A 24 -9.46 1.64 -8.78
CA LYS A 24 -10.75 1.87 -8.10
C LYS A 24 -10.83 3.22 -7.38
N TYR A 25 -9.69 3.70 -6.89
CA TYR A 25 -9.54 4.91 -6.08
C TYR A 25 -8.36 5.76 -6.63
N PRO A 26 -8.52 6.36 -7.83
CA PRO A 26 -7.44 7.10 -8.51
C PRO A 26 -7.00 8.35 -7.74
N ASP A 27 -7.91 8.86 -6.92
CA ASP A 27 -7.73 10.03 -6.07
C ASP A 27 -7.02 9.71 -4.75
N ASP A 28 -6.83 8.44 -4.41
CA ASP A 28 -6.26 8.04 -3.13
C ASP A 28 -4.77 7.73 -3.30
N LYS A 29 -3.88 8.39 -2.55
CA LYS A 29 -2.43 8.18 -2.65
C LYS A 29 -1.94 7.24 -1.56
N PHE A 30 -1.44 6.07 -1.96
CA PHE A 30 -0.88 5.07 -1.05
C PHE A 30 0.15 4.19 -1.75
N GLU A 31 1.03 3.60 -0.95
CA GLU A 31 2.16 2.81 -1.41
C GLU A 31 2.40 1.57 -0.54
N ALA A 32 2.99 0.54 -1.12
CA ALA A 32 3.44 -0.63 -0.39
C ALA A 32 4.90 -0.44 0.07
N ILE A 33 5.12 -0.47 1.37
CA ILE A 33 6.44 -0.34 1.99
C ILE A 33 6.90 -1.68 2.58
N LEU A 34 8.17 -2.02 2.39
CA LEU A 34 8.79 -3.17 3.04
C LEU A 34 9.36 -2.72 4.40
N ARG A 35 8.82 -3.21 5.51
CA ARG A 35 9.31 -2.83 6.85
C ARG A 35 10.53 -3.62 7.28
N LYS A 36 10.49 -4.93 7.08
CA LYS A 36 11.57 -5.83 7.44
C LYS A 36 11.80 -6.81 6.31
N PHE A 37 13.01 -6.78 5.78
CA PHE A 37 13.54 -7.87 4.99
C PHE A 37 14.29 -8.79 5.95
N SER A 38 13.76 -9.99 6.18
CA SER A 38 14.48 -11.04 6.89
C SER A 38 14.63 -12.22 5.94
N PRO A 39 15.84 -12.79 5.77
CA PRO A 39 16.03 -13.98 4.96
C PRO A 39 15.36 -15.23 5.56
N GLU A 40 15.07 -15.22 6.88
CA GLU A 40 14.47 -16.35 7.61
C GLU A 40 12.95 -16.24 7.76
N ALA A 41 12.35 -15.08 7.43
CA ALA A 41 10.92 -14.84 7.58
C ALA A 41 10.32 -14.22 6.33
N MET A 42 9.01 -14.40 6.12
CA MET A 42 8.31 -13.72 5.03
C MET A 42 8.50 -12.20 5.13
N PRO A 43 8.85 -11.51 4.03
CA PRO A 43 9.06 -10.08 4.03
C PRO A 43 7.80 -9.34 4.53
N GLU A 44 7.97 -8.49 5.54
CA GLU A 44 6.87 -7.78 6.20
C GLU A 44 6.51 -6.52 5.40
N TRP A 45 5.66 -6.70 4.40
CA TRP A 45 5.09 -5.61 3.63
C TRP A 45 3.92 -4.94 4.38
N ARG A 46 3.79 -3.62 4.25
CA ARG A 46 2.68 -2.83 4.78
C ARG A 46 2.22 -1.79 3.77
N ILE A 47 1.00 -1.30 3.92
CA ILE A 47 0.48 -0.19 3.12
C ILE A 47 0.59 1.11 3.91
N ASN A 48 1.21 2.11 3.30
CA ASN A 48 1.32 3.47 3.79
C ASN A 48 0.36 4.38 3.01
N CYS A 49 -0.51 5.10 3.73
CA CYS A 49 -1.38 6.10 3.12
C CYS A 49 -0.70 7.47 3.15
N LEU A 50 -0.51 8.08 1.99
CA LEU A 50 0.15 9.39 1.85
C LEU A 50 -0.78 10.54 2.25
N ASP A 51 -2.10 10.34 2.18
CA ASP A 51 -3.10 11.32 2.63
C ASP A 51 -3.35 11.25 4.15
N CYS A 52 -2.96 10.15 4.81
CA CYS A 52 -3.15 9.93 6.24
C CYS A 52 -1.81 9.63 6.94
N PRO A 53 -1.05 10.69 7.33
CA PRO A 53 0.27 10.51 7.92
C PRO A 53 0.21 9.70 9.22
N GLY A 54 1.17 8.79 9.40
CA GLY A 54 1.35 8.01 10.62
C GLY A 54 0.56 6.71 10.71
N LYS A 55 -0.25 6.34 9.70
CA LYS A 55 -0.99 5.07 9.71
C LYS A 55 -0.40 4.07 8.71
N LEU A 56 0.16 2.99 9.24
CA LEU A 56 0.62 1.84 8.47
C LEU A 56 -0.36 0.68 8.64
N TYR A 57 -0.79 0.11 7.52
CA TYR A 57 -1.76 -0.97 7.49
C TYR A 57 -1.09 -2.31 7.21
N ASN A 58 -1.46 -3.33 7.98
CA ASN A 58 -1.08 -4.70 7.71
C ASN A 58 -1.84 -5.22 6.49
N LEU A 59 -1.18 -6.08 5.72
CA LEU A 59 -1.80 -6.80 4.62
C LEU A 59 -2.87 -7.74 5.18
N GLY A 60 -4.00 -7.84 4.49
CA GLY A 60 -5.08 -8.74 4.90
C GLY A 60 -4.69 -10.21 4.75
N PRO A 61 -5.39 -11.11 5.46
CA PRO A 61 -5.22 -12.55 5.28
C PRO A 61 -5.50 -12.94 3.81
N GLY A 62 -4.80 -13.96 3.31
CA GLY A 62 -5.00 -14.47 1.95
C GLY A 62 -4.50 -13.53 0.85
N ASN A 63 -3.41 -12.79 1.09
CA ASN A 63 -2.73 -12.01 0.06
C ASN A 63 -3.66 -10.94 -0.57
N SER A 64 -4.38 -10.21 0.29
CA SER A 64 -5.33 -9.19 -0.14
C SER A 64 -5.18 -7.87 0.62
N LEU A 65 -5.68 -6.79 0.00
CA LEU A 65 -5.80 -5.46 0.60
C LEU A 65 -7.25 -5.10 0.96
N SER A 66 -8.15 -6.08 1.04
CA SER A 66 -9.57 -5.84 1.37
C SER A 66 -9.76 -5.10 2.71
N ASN A 67 -8.93 -5.39 3.72
CA ASN A 67 -8.97 -4.68 5.00
C ASN A 67 -8.62 -3.18 4.85
N TYR A 68 -7.74 -2.85 3.92
CA TYR A 68 -7.33 -1.48 3.63
C TYR A 68 -8.44 -0.70 2.91
N GLU A 69 -9.35 -1.35 2.17
CA GLU A 69 -10.49 -0.66 1.56
C GLU A 69 -11.40 0.02 2.59
N VAL A 70 -11.50 -0.52 3.80
CA VAL A 70 -12.25 0.11 4.88
C VAL A 70 -11.65 1.48 5.23
N HIS A 71 -10.32 1.60 5.22
CA HIS A 71 -9.64 2.88 5.38
C HIS A 71 -9.97 3.84 4.25
N LEU A 72 -9.93 3.38 3.00
CA LEU A 72 -10.26 4.20 1.84
C LEU A 72 -11.72 4.69 1.89
N LYS A 73 -12.65 3.90 2.43
CA LYS A 73 -14.05 4.32 2.60
C LYS A 73 -14.28 5.22 3.82
N ASN A 74 -13.30 5.38 4.70
CA ASN A 74 -13.45 6.16 5.92
C ASN A 74 -13.69 7.64 5.61
N ARG A 75 -14.68 8.25 6.28
CA ARG A 75 -15.06 9.65 6.06
C ARG A 75 -13.90 10.62 6.25
N GLN A 76 -13.09 10.45 7.31
CA GLN A 76 -11.96 11.35 7.58
C GLN A 76 -10.90 11.27 6.48
N HIS A 77 -10.64 10.08 5.95
CA HIS A 77 -9.71 9.90 4.83
C HIS A 77 -10.24 10.60 3.58
N ARG A 78 -11.51 10.38 3.23
CA ARG A 78 -12.17 11.06 2.09
C ARG A 78 -12.15 12.58 2.19
N LEU A 79 -12.30 13.13 3.40
CA LEU A 79 -12.16 14.56 3.63
C LEU A 79 -10.73 15.04 3.34
N ARG A 80 -9.69 14.32 3.80
CA ARG A 80 -8.29 14.67 3.50
C ARG A 80 -7.97 14.60 2.01
N VAL A 81 -8.39 13.53 1.35
CA VAL A 81 -8.25 13.37 -0.11
C VAL A 81 -8.96 14.50 -0.86
N SER A 82 -10.20 14.81 -0.49
CA SER A 82 -10.96 15.92 -1.10
C SER A 82 -10.27 17.26 -0.86
N SER A 83 -9.76 17.51 0.34
CA SER A 83 -8.99 18.73 0.65
C SER A 83 -7.71 18.82 -0.18
N ARG A 84 -7.05 17.69 -0.48
CA ARG A 84 -5.86 17.66 -1.34
C ARG A 84 -6.18 17.97 -2.80
N ILE A 85 -7.30 17.46 -3.33
CA ILE A 85 -7.68 17.59 -4.74
C ILE A 85 -8.36 18.93 -5.05
N LYS A 86 -9.02 19.54 -4.06
CA LYS A 86 -9.67 20.86 -4.21
C LYS A 86 -8.67 22.03 -4.18
N VAL A 87 -7.37 21.77 -4.10
CA VAL A 87 -6.30 22.77 -4.23
C VAL A 87 -5.89 22.88 -5.69
#